data_AF-A0A6B2LT61-F1
#
_entry.id   AF-A0A6B2LT61-F1
#
_cell.length_a   1.000
_cell.length_b   1.000
_cell.length_c   1.000
_cell.angle_alpha   90.00
_cell.angle_beta   90.00
_cell.angle_gamma   90.00
#
_symmetry.space_group_name_H-M   'P 1'
#
loop_
_entity.id
_entity.type
_entity.pdbx_description
1 polymer ?
#
loop_
_entity_poly.entity_id
_entity_poly.type
_entity_poly.pdbx_seq_one_letter_code
_entity_poly.pdbx_strand_id
1 'polypeptide(L)' 'MLDILDTAGQEEYSAMRDQYMRTGQGFILTYAVTSRQSFDEASSVFREQILRVKDADKVPMV' A
#
# COMPACT_ATOMS: atom_id res chain seq x y z
N MET A 1 -9.83 15.63 9.89
CA MET A 1 -8.98 14.87 10.85
C MET A 1 -8.09 13.99 10.01
N LEU A 2 -6.78 13.99 10.25
CA LEU A 2 -5.81 13.15 9.54
C LEU A 2 -5.57 11.90 10.39
N ASP A 3 -5.73 10.72 9.78
CA ASP A 3 -5.45 9.43 10.41
C ASP A 3 -4.36 8.73 9.61
N ILE A 4 -3.32 8.25 10.29
CA ILE A 4 -2.15 7.61 9.68
C ILE A 4 -2.06 6.21 10.25
N LEU A 5 -2.13 5.23 9.37
CA LEU A 5 -2.01 3.82 9.73
C LEU A 5 -0.66 3.28 9.26
N ASP A 6 0.09 2.68 10.19
CA ASP A 6 1.30 1.94 9.89
C ASP A 6 0.97 0.46 9.63
N THR A 7 1.44 -0.07 8.50
CA THR A 7 1.22 -1.46 8.08
C THR A 7 2.46 -2.34 8.21
N ALA A 8 3.59 -1.79 8.65
CA ALA A 8 4.84 -2.53 8.80
C ALA A 8 4.70 -3.70 9.80
N GLY A 9 5.15 -4.89 9.42
CA GLY A 9 5.09 -6.08 10.27
C GLY A 9 3.70 -6.69 10.45
N GLN A 10 2.67 -6.20 9.74
CA GLN A 10 1.32 -6.78 9.71
C GLN A 10 0.96 -7.39 8.35
N GLU A 11 1.96 -7.64 7.50
CA GLU A 11 1.80 -8.14 6.12
C GLU A 11 1.10 -9.50 6.03
N GLU A 12 1.10 -10.26 7.13
CA GLU A 12 0.51 -11.60 7.23
C GLU A 12 -1.03 -11.59 7.38
N TYR A 13 -1.66 -10.43 7.68
CA TYR A 13 -3.11 -10.32 7.89
C TYR A 13 -3.83 -9.71 6.67
N SER A 14 -3.97 -10.52 5.62
CA SER A 14 -4.58 -10.12 4.34
C SER A 14 -5.96 -9.45 4.46
N ALA A 15 -6.83 -9.95 5.34
CA ALA A 15 -8.17 -9.40 5.52
C ALA A 15 -8.19 -7.97 6.10
N MET A 16 -7.29 -7.67 7.04
CA MET A 16 -7.19 -6.32 7.61
C MET A 16 -6.61 -5.34 6.58
N ARG A 17 -5.61 -5.79 5.81
CA ARG A 17 -5.00 -5.00 4.73
C ARG A 17 -6.02 -4.53 3.70
N ASP A 18 -6.91 -5.43 3.25
CA ASP A 18 -7.94 -5.09 2.28
C ASP A 18 -8.93 -4.05 2.82
N GLN A 19 -9.28 -4.10 4.11
CA GLN A 19 -10.13 -3.10 4.74
C GLN A 19 -9.46 -1.72 4.76
N TYR A 20 -8.19 -1.66 5.15
CA TYR A 20 -7.42 -0.40 5.18
C TYR A 20 -7.21 0.19 3.79
N MET A 21 -6.94 -0.65 2.79
CA MET A 21 -6.89 -0.23 1.39
C MET A 21 -8.24 0.28 0.89
N ARG A 22 -9.35 -0.34 1.31
CA ARG A 22 -10.69 0.10 0.91
C ARG A 22 -11.05 1.47 1.49
N THR A 23 -10.68 1.77 2.74
CA THR A 23 -11.02 3.05 3.39
C THR A 23 -9.98 4.16 3.19
N GLY A 24 -8.70 3.82 3.00
CA GLY A 24 -7.61 4.78 2.87
C GLY A 24 -7.76 5.73 1.68
N GLN A 25 -7.54 7.02 1.88
CA GLN A 25 -7.73 8.04 0.83
C GLN A 25 -6.44 8.38 0.08
N GLY A 26 -5.29 8.00 0.64
CA GLY A 26 -3.98 8.13 0.03
C GLY A 26 -3.03 7.11 0.64
N PHE A 27 -1.96 6.77 -0.09
CA PHE A 27 -1.02 5.72 0.28
C PHE A 27 0.40 6.22 0.13
N ILE A 28 1.28 5.81 1.03
CA ILE A 28 2.72 6.06 0.94
C ILE A 28 3.39 4.71 0.79
N LEU A 29 4.10 4.50 -0.32
CA LEU A 29 4.82 3.28 -0.63
C LEU A 29 6.28 3.46 -0.26
N THR A 30 6.71 2.86 0.85
CA THR A 30 8.09 2.91 1.31
C THR A 30 8.88 1.69 0.85
N TYR A 31 10.17 1.90 0.61
CA TYR A 31 11.11 0.84 0.27
C TYR A 31 12.50 1.17 0.85
N ALA A 32 13.34 0.15 1.00
CA ALA A 32 14.71 0.34 1.43
C ALA A 32 15.61 0.67 0.23
N VAL A 33 16.32 1.79 0.30
CA VAL A 33 17.26 2.22 -0.78
C VAL A 33 18.39 1.23 -1.02
N THR A 34 18.69 0.38 -0.04
CA THR A 34 19.70 -0.68 -0.12
C THR A 34 19.14 -2.00 -0.66
N SER A 35 17.84 -2.10 -0.94
CA SER A 35 17.17 -3.31 -1.42
C SER A 35 16.31 -3.04 -2.65
N ARG A 36 16.83 -3.44 -3.82
CA ARG A 36 16.07 -3.36 -5.09
C ARG A 36 14.79 -4.18 -5.04
N GLN A 37 14.83 -5.33 -4.37
CA GLN A 37 13.65 -6.17 -4.20
C GLN A 37 12.50 -5.40 -3.51
N SER A 38 12.79 -4.66 -2.45
CA SER A 38 11.76 -3.89 -1.75
C SER A 38 11.14 -2.79 -2.63
N PHE A 39 11.90 -2.23 -3.56
CA PHE A 39 11.38 -1.28 -4.54
C PHE A 39 10.45 -1.96 -5.55
N ASP A 40 10.85 -3.12 -6.08
CA ASP A 40 10.04 -3.85 -7.07
C ASP A 40 8.71 -4.34 -6.44
N GLU A 41 8.75 -4.76 -5.16
CA GLU A 41 7.57 -5.11 -4.36
C GLU A 41 6.65 -3.91 -4.13
N ALA A 42 7.18 -2.75 -3.72
CA ALA A 42 6.41 -1.51 -3.56
C ALA A 42 5.76 -1.07 -4.88
N SER A 43 6.53 -1.03 -5.97
CA SER A 43 6.09 -0.50 -7.26
C SER A 43 5.11 -1.41 -8.00
N SER A 44 5.24 -2.72 -7.85
CA SER A 44 4.47 -3.69 -8.65
C SER A 44 3.41 -4.38 -7.82
N VAL A 45 3.76 -4.92 -6.65
CA VAL A 45 2.83 -5.73 -5.84
C VAL A 45 1.85 -4.84 -5.08
N PHE A 46 2.35 -3.93 -4.25
CA PHE A 46 1.48 -3.13 -3.39
C PHE A 46 0.69 -2.08 -4.17
N ARG A 47 1.33 -1.42 -5.12
CA ARG A 47 0.66 -0.45 -6.01
C ARG A 47 -0.51 -1.08 -6.77
N GLU A 48 -0.30 -2.24 -7.42
CA GLU A 48 -1.37 -2.90 -8.19
C GLU A 48 -2.50 -3.39 -7.28
N GLN A 49 -2.19 -3.91 -6.09
CA GLN A 49 -3.18 -4.31 -5.11
C GLN A 49 -4.07 -3.13 -4.67
N ILE A 50 -3.47 -1.96 -4.39
CA ILE A 50 -4.22 -0.75 -4.01
C ILE A 50 -5.15 -0.34 -5.15
N LEU A 51 -4.65 -0.22 -6.38
CA LEU A 51 -5.46 0.16 -7.55
C LEU A 51 -6.62 -0.81 -7.77
N ARG A 52 -6.37 -2.12 -7.62
CA ARG A 52 -7.39 -3.16 -7.75
C ARG A 52 -8.45 -3.08 -6.65
N VAL A 53 -8.06 -2.87 -5.39
CA VAL A 53 -9.03 -2.74 -4.27
C VAL A 53 -9.86 -1.45 -4.41
N LYS A 54 -9.26 -0.40 -4.96
CA LYS A 54 -9.92 0.88 -5.24
C LYS A 54 -10.75 0.90 -6.51
N ASP A 55 -10.60 -0.11 -7.36
CA ASP A 55 -11.23 -0.16 -8.69
C ASP A 55 -11.00 1.15 -9.47
N ALA A 56 -9.74 1.59 -9.52
CA ALA A 56 -9.35 2.87 -10.10
C ALA A 56 -7.99 2.79 -10.79
N ASP A 57 -7.82 3.55 -11.88
CA ASP A 57 -6.54 3.67 -12.59
C ASP A 57 -5.54 4.59 -11.87
N LYS A 58 -6.05 5.46 -10.99
CA LYS A 58 -5.25 6.45 -10.25
C LYS A 58 -5.80 6.68 -8.85
N VAL A 59 -4.90 6.65 -7.88
CA VAL A 59 -5.13 6.93 -6.46
C VAL A 59 -4.00 7.84 -5.98
N PRO A 60 -4.21 8.76 -5.02
CA PRO A 60 -3.11 9.52 -4.42
C PRO A 60 -2.07 8.59 -3.80
N MET A 61 -0.88 8.55 -4.39
CA MET A 61 0.23 7.70 -3.96
C MET A 61 1.54 8.48 -4.04
N VAL A 62 2.41 8.26 -3.06
CA VAL A 62 3.79 8.77 -3.01
C VAL A 62 4.75 7.60 -2.86
#